data_AF-A0AAU8FM72-F1
#
_entry.id   AF-A0AAU8FM72-F1
#
_cell.length_a   1.000
_cell.length_b   1.000
_cell.length_c   1.000
_cell.angle_alpha   90.00
_cell.angle_beta   90.00
_cell.angle_gamma   90.00
#
_symmetry.space_group_name_H-M   'P 1'
#
loop_
_entity.id
_entity.type
_entity.pdbx_description
1 polymer ?
#
loop_
_entity_poly.entity_id
_entity_poly.type
_entity_poly.pdbx_seq_one_letter_code
_entity_poly.pdbx_strand_id
1 'polypeptide(L)'
;MKKRYLLRCAMFSAMLGIITALSCTDHVNPDPPSSCATVAGIPRAFPCEFRILKVEFLRKTSATEVFATVTPDNPDIKLPPGEAKTSGYGSGKSYVFMAFNVRVHIQRIAAPSFLPSVGYELFYYTYDPPLTDDNVGSFVPSLNPGSPHAFNMPIGGIEVKNLEFLYSFDLESPWRRQISGVNLVSVANNVTARTLLNAPYSYQLLRDIFETNLYIKASLWE
;
A
#
# COMPACT_ATOMS: atom_id res chain seq x y z
N MET A 1 15.20 -62.67 -26.38
CA MET A 1 15.52 -61.22 -26.34
C MET A 1 14.31 -60.27 -26.41
N LYS A 2 13.20 -60.58 -27.10
CA LYS A 2 12.04 -59.68 -27.24
C LYS A 2 11.30 -59.28 -25.94
N LYS A 3 11.24 -60.13 -24.90
CA LYS A 3 10.51 -59.83 -23.64
C LYS A 3 11.11 -58.70 -22.78
N ARG A 4 12.40 -58.38 -22.93
CA ARG A 4 13.07 -57.34 -22.10
C ARG A 4 12.80 -55.90 -22.56
N TYR A 5 12.39 -55.70 -23.82
CA TYR A 5 12.08 -54.38 -24.36
C TYR A 5 10.68 -53.89 -23.98
N LEU A 6 9.69 -54.79 -23.97
CA LEU A 6 8.31 -54.48 -23.55
C LEU A 6 8.22 -54.01 -22.09
N LEU A 7 8.98 -54.62 -21.18
CA LEU A 7 8.99 -54.23 -19.76
C LEU A 7 9.62 -52.83 -19.54
N ARG A 8 10.60 -52.44 -20.38
CA ARG A 8 11.25 -51.13 -20.29
C ARG A 8 10.37 -50.01 -20.84
N CYS A 9 9.60 -50.25 -21.89
CA CYS A 9 8.63 -49.28 -22.40
C CYS A 9 7.48 -49.03 -21.41
N ALA A 10 6.98 -50.08 -20.76
CA ALA A 10 5.90 -49.95 -19.76
C ALA A 10 6.32 -49.11 -18.54
N MET A 11 7.56 -49.27 -18.06
CA MET A 11 8.07 -48.47 -16.93
C MET A 11 8.29 -46.99 -17.29
N PHE A 12 8.70 -46.68 -18.53
CA PHE A 12 8.88 -45.29 -18.97
C PHE A 12 7.54 -44.55 -19.09
N SER A 13 6.49 -45.23 -19.57
CA SER A 13 5.13 -44.66 -19.64
C SER A 13 4.52 -44.44 -18.25
N ALA A 14 4.81 -45.31 -17.28
CA ALA A 14 4.35 -45.16 -15.90
C ALA A 14 5.00 -43.95 -15.19
N MET A 15 6.29 -43.70 -15.42
CA MET A 15 6.96 -42.52 -14.86
C MET A 15 6.48 -41.20 -15.51
N LEU A 16 6.17 -41.21 -16.80
CA LEU A 16 5.66 -40.00 -17.47
C LEU A 16 4.27 -39.59 -16.96
N GLY A 17 3.42 -40.56 -16.60
CA GLY A 17 2.09 -40.31 -16.03
C GLY A 17 2.11 -39.76 -14.59
N ILE A 18 3.13 -40.10 -13.79
CA ILE A 18 3.27 -39.57 -12.42
C ILE A 18 3.75 -38.11 -12.46
N ILE A 19 4.62 -37.75 -13.42
CA ILE A 19 5.13 -36.38 -13.55
C ILE A 19 4.03 -35.42 -14.04
N THR A 20 3.10 -35.86 -14.90
CA THR A 20 1.97 -35.02 -15.33
C THR A 20 0.88 -34.90 -14.26
N ALA A 21 0.69 -35.90 -13.39
CA ALA A 21 -0.27 -35.81 -12.29
C ALA A 21 0.18 -34.86 -11.16
N LEU A 22 1.50 -34.71 -10.96
CA LEU A 22 2.07 -33.71 -10.03
C LEU A 22 2.13 -32.29 -10.63
N SER A 23 2.02 -32.15 -11.96
CA SER A 23 1.95 -30.85 -12.63
C SER A 23 0.58 -30.15 -12.46
N CYS A 24 -0.43 -30.90 -12.01
CA CYS A 24 -1.77 -30.39 -11.71
C CYS A 24 -2.08 -30.53 -10.22
N THR A 25 -1.09 -30.39 -9.33
CA THR A 25 -1.43 -29.80 -8.03
C THR A 25 -1.89 -28.39 -8.35
N ASP A 26 -3.20 -28.29 -8.55
CA ASP A 26 -3.98 -27.08 -8.48
C ASP A 26 -3.45 -26.34 -7.27
N HIS A 27 -2.53 -25.40 -7.52
CA HIS A 27 -2.11 -24.47 -6.52
C HIS A 27 -3.40 -23.73 -6.25
N VAL A 28 -4.13 -24.17 -5.23
CA VAL A 28 -5.14 -23.37 -4.56
C VAL A 28 -4.34 -22.19 -4.03
N ASN A 29 -4.09 -21.24 -4.93
CA ASN A 29 -3.69 -19.92 -4.57
C ASN A 29 -4.83 -19.51 -3.67
N PRO A 30 -4.57 -19.32 -2.36
CA PRO A 30 -5.62 -18.84 -1.47
C PRO A 30 -6.25 -17.65 -2.17
N ASP A 31 -7.58 -17.65 -2.26
CA ASP A 31 -8.32 -16.57 -2.92
C ASP A 31 -7.68 -15.26 -2.48
N PRO A 32 -7.26 -14.40 -3.44
CA PRO A 32 -6.58 -13.18 -3.08
C PRO A 32 -7.45 -12.49 -2.05
N PRO A 33 -6.90 -12.11 -0.88
CA PRO A 33 -7.70 -11.49 0.17
C PRO A 33 -8.49 -10.36 -0.47
N SER A 34 -9.79 -10.28 -0.16
CA SER A 34 -10.77 -9.39 -0.82
C SER A 34 -10.38 -7.91 -0.85
N SER A 35 -9.32 -7.52 -0.13
CA SER A 35 -8.67 -6.21 -0.15
C SER A 35 -7.77 -5.94 -1.38
N CYS A 36 -7.59 -6.90 -2.29
CA CYS A 36 -6.70 -6.81 -3.47
C CYS A 36 -7.44 -6.67 -4.80
N ALA A 37 -8.55 -5.94 -4.81
CA ALA A 37 -9.24 -5.55 -6.02
C ALA A 37 -8.85 -4.12 -6.45
N THR A 38 -8.91 -3.86 -7.75
CA THR A 38 -8.84 -2.50 -8.30
C THR A 38 -10.00 -1.66 -7.80
N VAL A 39 -9.93 -0.34 -8.03
CA VAL A 39 -11.06 0.56 -7.74
C VAL A 39 -12.37 0.11 -8.42
N ALA A 40 -12.27 -0.49 -9.61
CA ALA A 40 -13.40 -1.03 -10.37
C ALA A 40 -13.89 -2.41 -9.86
N GLY A 41 -13.34 -2.92 -8.74
CA GLY A 41 -13.69 -4.24 -8.20
C GLY A 41 -13.10 -5.42 -8.97
N ILE A 42 -12.23 -5.17 -9.96
CA ILE A 42 -11.56 -6.23 -10.73
C ILE A 42 -10.45 -6.81 -9.86
N PRO A 43 -10.35 -8.14 -9.70
CA PRO A 43 -9.22 -8.75 -9.01
C PRO A 43 -7.89 -8.30 -9.63
N ARG A 44 -6.93 -7.88 -8.79
CA ARG A 44 -5.57 -7.55 -9.24
C ARG A 44 -4.91 -8.81 -9.80
N ALA A 45 -4.11 -8.66 -10.86
CA ALA A 45 -3.42 -9.77 -11.52
C ALA A 45 -2.44 -10.51 -10.60
N PHE A 46 -1.98 -9.86 -9.54
CA PHE A 46 -1.10 -10.40 -8.52
C PHE A 46 -1.67 -10.13 -7.12
N PRO A 47 -1.57 -11.08 -6.17
CA PRO A 47 -2.01 -10.86 -4.81
C PRO A 47 -1.18 -9.74 -4.18
N CYS A 48 -1.81 -8.90 -3.35
CA CYS A 48 -1.05 -7.92 -2.61
C CYS A 48 -0.26 -8.54 -1.47
N GLU A 49 0.93 -7.99 -1.25
CA GLU A 49 1.87 -8.53 -0.27
C GLU A 49 1.62 -8.01 1.14
N PHE A 50 1.02 -6.82 1.27
CA PHE A 50 0.89 -6.11 2.53
C PHE A 50 -0.53 -5.62 2.77
N ARG A 51 -0.78 -5.26 4.02
CA ARG A 51 -1.95 -4.49 4.45
C ARG A 51 -1.50 -3.45 5.48
N ILE A 52 -1.92 -2.20 5.31
CA ILE A 52 -1.82 -1.19 6.38
C ILE A 52 -2.99 -1.43 7.33
N LEU A 53 -2.69 -1.73 8.59
CA LEU A 53 -3.69 -2.01 9.62
C LEU A 53 -4.26 -0.72 10.20
N LYS A 54 -3.36 0.22 10.52
CA LYS A 54 -3.70 1.51 11.13
C LYS A 54 -2.55 2.50 11.05
N VAL A 55 -2.90 3.78 11.23
CA VAL A 55 -1.97 4.87 11.47
C VAL A 55 -2.32 5.51 12.80
N GLU A 56 -1.36 5.59 13.71
CA GLU A 56 -1.51 6.24 15.00
C GLU A 56 -0.81 7.59 14.98
N PHE A 57 -1.53 8.65 15.35
CA PHE A 57 -0.96 9.99 15.49
C PHE A 57 -0.49 10.18 16.94
N LEU A 58 0.78 10.52 17.07
CA LEU A 58 1.46 10.62 18.35
C LEU A 58 1.41 12.04 18.87
N ARG A 59 1.35 12.19 20.20
CA ARG A 59 1.41 13.51 20.82
C ARG A 59 2.72 14.21 20.50
N LYS A 60 2.69 15.54 20.45
CA LYS A 60 3.90 16.35 20.24
C LYS A 60 5.02 16.02 21.24
N THR A 61 4.63 15.82 22.49
CA THR A 61 5.54 15.65 23.64
C THR A 61 5.90 14.20 23.92
N SER A 62 5.33 13.23 23.19
CA SER A 62 5.51 11.81 23.47
C SER A 62 5.66 10.98 22.19
N ALA A 63 6.69 10.13 22.16
CA ALA A 63 6.91 9.19 21.06
C ALA A 63 6.03 7.92 21.15
N THR A 64 5.27 7.75 22.24
CA THR A 64 4.50 6.53 22.51
C THR A 64 3.02 6.78 22.71
N GLU A 65 2.64 7.96 23.19
CA GLU A 65 1.26 8.32 23.47
C GLU A 65 0.53 8.71 22.18
N VAL A 66 -0.61 8.07 21.95
CA VAL A 66 -1.45 8.24 20.77
C VAL A 66 -2.61 9.18 21.11
N PHE A 67 -2.81 10.24 20.33
CA PHE A 67 -4.00 11.09 20.48
C PHE A 67 -5.12 10.74 19.49
N ALA A 68 -4.80 10.07 18.38
CA ALA A 68 -5.78 9.63 17.39
C ALA A 68 -5.29 8.40 16.62
N THR A 69 -6.21 7.58 16.14
CA THR A 69 -5.92 6.39 15.32
C THR A 69 -6.84 6.38 14.10
N VAL A 70 -6.23 6.17 12.94
CA VAL A 70 -6.91 6.03 11.65
C VAL A 70 -6.80 4.58 11.19
N THR A 71 -7.90 4.02 10.70
CA THR A 71 -8.00 2.64 10.20
C THR A 71 -8.70 2.64 8.84
N PRO A 72 -8.60 1.56 8.04
CA PRO A 72 -9.35 1.47 6.78
C PRO A 72 -10.86 1.72 6.95
N ASP A 73 -11.44 1.28 8.07
CA ASP A 73 -12.87 1.38 8.36
C ASP A 73 -13.25 2.72 9.01
N ASN A 74 -12.27 3.45 9.55
CA ASN A 74 -12.45 4.78 10.14
C ASN A 74 -11.31 5.70 9.69
N PRO A 75 -11.42 6.26 8.46
CA PRO A 75 -10.35 7.07 7.84
C PRO A 75 -10.31 8.51 8.34
N ASP A 76 -11.34 8.97 9.06
CA ASP A 76 -11.52 10.36 9.46
C ASP A 76 -10.73 10.71 10.73
N ILE A 77 -10.08 11.88 10.72
CA ILE A 77 -9.32 12.38 11.87
C ILE A 77 -9.42 13.91 11.99
N LYS A 78 -9.45 14.38 13.24
CA LYS A 78 -9.23 15.80 13.59
C LYS A 78 -7.81 15.97 14.09
N LEU A 79 -7.09 16.92 13.51
CA LEU A 79 -5.71 17.26 13.84
C LEU A 79 -5.70 18.50 14.74
N PRO A 80 -5.41 18.35 16.05
CA PRO A 80 -5.26 19.47 16.96
C PRO A 80 -4.00 20.26 16.59
N PRO A 81 -4.06 21.58 16.36
CA PRO A 81 -2.85 22.39 16.15
C PRO A 81 -1.84 22.27 17.29
N GLY A 82 -2.31 22.08 18.53
CA GLY A 82 -1.45 21.91 19.71
C GLY A 82 -0.62 20.63 19.70
N GLU A 83 -1.00 19.62 18.93
CA GLU A 83 -0.27 18.36 18.78
C GLU A 83 0.71 18.36 17.59
N ALA A 84 0.75 19.44 16.81
CA ALA A 84 1.72 19.58 15.73
C ALA A 84 3.15 19.70 16.30
N LYS A 85 4.04 18.82 15.82
CA LYS A 85 5.48 18.84 16.16
C LYS A 85 6.11 20.15 15.70
N THR A 86 5.87 20.49 14.44
CA THR A 86 6.28 21.77 13.85
C THR A 86 5.08 22.39 13.15
N SER A 87 5.02 23.71 13.14
CA SER A 87 4.02 24.47 12.41
C SER A 87 4.63 25.75 11.88
N GLY A 88 4.21 26.19 10.69
CA GLY A 88 4.64 27.46 10.13
C GLY A 88 3.71 27.95 9.04
N TYR A 89 3.95 29.17 8.58
CA TYR A 89 3.18 29.78 7.51
C TYR A 89 3.92 29.64 6.19
N GLY A 90 3.17 29.37 5.13
CA GLY A 90 3.64 29.44 3.76
C GLY A 90 3.98 30.85 3.31
N SER A 91 4.58 30.96 2.12
CA SER A 91 4.83 32.25 1.46
C SER A 91 3.52 33.05 1.34
N GLY A 92 3.53 34.32 1.73
CA GLY A 92 2.34 35.17 1.73
C GLY A 92 1.34 34.90 2.86
N LYS A 93 1.61 33.94 3.77
CA LYS A 93 0.70 33.52 4.86
C LYS A 93 -0.67 33.02 4.37
N SER A 94 -0.75 32.57 3.11
CA SER A 94 -1.97 32.03 2.51
C SER A 94 -2.28 30.60 2.97
N TYR A 95 -1.29 29.88 3.53
CA TYR A 95 -1.48 28.57 4.13
C TYR A 95 -0.63 28.37 5.37
N VAL A 96 -1.02 27.41 6.20
CA VAL A 96 -0.24 26.91 7.34
C VAL A 96 0.17 25.48 7.04
N PHE A 97 1.41 25.12 7.37
CA PHE A 97 1.84 23.73 7.36
C PHE A 97 1.98 23.23 8.80
N MET A 98 1.63 21.97 9.03
CA MET A 98 1.81 21.29 10.32
C MET A 98 2.36 19.89 10.12
N ALA A 99 3.40 19.54 10.86
CA ALA A 99 3.95 18.20 10.85
C ALA A 99 3.52 17.42 12.10
N PHE A 100 3.10 16.18 11.92
CA PHE A 100 2.68 15.27 12.99
C PHE A 100 3.54 14.02 12.99
N ASN A 101 3.97 13.58 14.17
CA ASN A 101 4.61 12.27 14.32
C ASN A 101 3.55 11.18 14.20
N VAL A 102 3.81 10.14 13.43
CA VAL A 102 2.88 9.03 13.22
C VAL A 102 3.56 7.67 13.31
N ARG A 103 2.79 6.65 13.68
CA ARG A 103 3.15 5.22 13.57
C ARG A 103 2.27 4.52 12.57
N VAL A 104 2.87 3.99 11.52
CA VAL A 104 2.17 3.16 10.53
C VAL A 104 2.40 1.69 10.88
N HIS A 105 1.31 0.94 11.03
CA HIS A 105 1.34 -0.49 11.32
C HIS A 105 1.07 -1.27 10.04
N ILE A 106 2.07 -1.99 9.54
CA ILE A 106 2.06 -2.68 8.25
C ILE A 106 2.16 -4.17 8.52
N GLN A 107 1.26 -4.97 7.97
CA GLN A 107 1.27 -6.42 8.06
C GLN A 107 1.63 -7.04 6.71
N ARG A 108 2.48 -8.07 6.69
CA ARG A 108 2.68 -8.91 5.49
C ARG A 108 1.56 -9.94 5.44
N ILE A 109 0.85 -10.01 4.32
CA ILE A 109 -0.27 -10.95 4.11
C ILE A 109 0.02 -12.01 3.04
N ALA A 110 1.02 -11.78 2.18
CA ALA A 110 1.44 -12.75 1.17
C ALA A 110 2.95 -12.72 0.91
N ALA A 111 3.43 -13.76 0.23
CA ALA A 111 4.78 -13.78 -0.33
C ALA A 111 4.89 -12.81 -1.52
N PRO A 112 6.09 -12.30 -1.83
CA PRO A 112 6.28 -11.44 -2.97
C PRO A 112 5.94 -12.12 -4.28
N SER A 113 5.08 -11.47 -5.08
CA SER A 113 4.79 -11.92 -6.45
C SER A 113 6.03 -11.77 -7.34
N PHE A 114 6.82 -10.74 -7.08
CA PHE A 114 8.13 -10.51 -7.67
C PHE A 114 9.10 -10.07 -6.57
N LEU A 115 10.34 -10.58 -6.58
CA LEU A 115 11.33 -10.12 -5.61
C LEU A 115 11.63 -8.63 -5.84
N PRO A 116 11.53 -7.77 -4.81
CA PRO A 116 11.84 -6.36 -4.95
C PRO A 116 13.32 -6.17 -5.27
N SER A 117 13.65 -5.30 -6.23
CA SER A 117 15.04 -5.15 -6.70
C SER A 117 15.93 -4.39 -5.72
N VAL A 118 15.35 -3.45 -4.96
CA VAL A 118 16.05 -2.60 -3.98
C VAL A 118 15.37 -2.56 -2.61
N GLY A 119 14.22 -3.20 -2.47
CA GLY A 119 13.33 -3.10 -1.32
C GLY A 119 11.93 -2.61 -1.73
N TYR A 120 11.08 -2.40 -0.75
CA TYR A 120 9.74 -1.85 -0.93
C TYR A 120 9.75 -0.35 -0.70
N GLU A 121 8.76 0.37 -1.22
CA GLU A 121 8.68 1.81 -1.04
C GLU A 121 7.48 2.14 -0.16
N LEU A 122 7.68 3.01 0.84
CA LEU A 122 6.63 3.53 1.69
C LEU A 122 6.36 4.97 1.27
N PHE A 123 5.17 5.20 0.75
CA PHE A 123 4.76 6.49 0.25
C PHE A 123 3.85 7.19 1.23
N TYR A 124 4.03 8.51 1.32
CA TYR A 124 3.10 9.44 1.92
C TYR A 124 2.86 10.57 0.92
N TYR A 125 1.61 10.75 0.52
CA TYR A 125 1.22 11.80 -0.41
C TYR A 125 0.11 12.65 0.19
N THR A 126 0.25 13.97 0.03
CA THR A 126 -0.80 14.96 0.28
C THR A 126 -1.21 15.53 -1.08
N TYR A 127 -2.50 15.44 -1.42
CA TYR A 127 -3.01 15.87 -2.73
C TYR A 127 -3.74 17.21 -2.66
N ASP A 128 -3.62 18.05 -3.68
CA ASP A 128 -4.45 19.25 -3.86
C ASP A 128 -4.96 19.28 -5.31
N PRO A 129 -6.28 19.17 -5.58
CA PRO A 129 -7.39 19.04 -4.63
C PRO A 129 -7.45 17.66 -3.94
N PRO A 130 -8.26 17.48 -2.88
CA PRO A 130 -8.43 16.19 -2.22
C PRO A 130 -8.80 15.07 -3.19
N LEU A 131 -8.13 13.92 -3.07
CA LEU A 131 -8.56 12.71 -3.78
C LEU A 131 -9.99 12.38 -3.36
N THR A 132 -10.92 12.53 -4.29
CA THR A 132 -12.22 11.88 -4.21
C THR A 132 -12.09 10.48 -4.78
N ASP A 133 -13.00 9.56 -4.45
CA ASP A 133 -13.03 8.22 -5.06
C ASP A 133 -13.03 8.30 -6.61
N ASP A 134 -13.58 9.39 -7.16
CA ASP A 134 -13.64 9.67 -8.60
C ASP A 134 -12.34 10.21 -9.21
N ASN A 135 -11.45 10.83 -8.41
CA ASN A 135 -10.25 11.53 -8.90
C ASN A 135 -8.92 10.79 -8.61
N VAL A 136 -8.97 9.58 -8.02
CA VAL A 136 -7.81 8.66 -7.93
C VAL A 136 -7.40 8.14 -9.33
N GLY A 137 -8.23 8.41 -10.35
CA GLY A 137 -8.21 7.90 -11.71
C GLY A 137 -7.01 8.26 -12.63
N SER A 138 -6.28 9.33 -12.34
CA SER A 138 -5.44 9.98 -13.37
C SER A 138 -3.97 10.17 -12.99
N PHE A 139 -3.56 9.70 -11.81
CA PHE A 139 -2.19 9.86 -11.36
C PHE A 139 -1.40 8.56 -11.48
N VAL A 140 -0.39 8.58 -12.33
CA VAL A 140 0.72 7.63 -12.29
C VAL A 140 1.78 8.32 -11.44
N PRO A 141 2.14 7.83 -10.24
CA PRO A 141 3.29 8.38 -9.55
C PRO A 141 4.45 8.22 -10.50
N SER A 142 5.30 9.25 -10.64
CA SER A 142 6.62 8.96 -11.15
C SER A 142 7.15 7.84 -10.26
N LEU A 143 7.37 6.65 -10.81
CA LEU A 143 8.07 5.54 -10.14
C LEU A 143 9.55 5.90 -9.93
N ASN A 144 9.81 7.17 -9.62
CA ASN A 144 11.05 7.65 -9.08
C ASN A 144 11.16 7.01 -7.72
N PRO A 145 12.16 6.14 -7.53
CA PRO A 145 12.22 5.35 -6.33
C PRO A 145 12.31 6.26 -5.12
N GLY A 146 11.39 6.07 -4.19
CA GLY A 146 11.54 6.63 -2.85
C GLY A 146 12.77 6.03 -2.16
N SER A 147 12.95 6.33 -0.87
CA SER A 147 13.94 5.57 -0.09
C SER A 147 13.43 4.13 0.07
N PRO A 148 14.14 3.12 -0.46
CA PRO A 148 13.69 1.75 -0.31
C PRO A 148 13.74 1.34 1.16
N HIS A 149 12.75 0.57 1.56
CA HIS A 149 12.57 -0.01 2.87
C HIS A 149 12.53 -1.54 2.76
N ALA A 150 13.41 -2.19 3.50
CA ALA A 150 13.32 -3.63 3.69
C ALA A 150 12.20 -3.94 4.71
N PHE A 151 11.20 -4.72 4.30
CA PHE A 151 10.20 -5.33 5.19
C PHE A 151 10.60 -6.78 5.46
N ASN A 152 11.50 -6.97 6.43
CA ASN A 152 12.06 -8.27 6.83
C ASN A 152 11.14 -8.99 7.83
N MET A 153 9.85 -9.10 7.49
CA MET A 153 8.86 -9.77 8.34
C MET A 153 8.27 -10.99 7.62
N PRO A 154 8.00 -12.10 8.35
CA PRO A 154 7.30 -13.26 7.79
C PRO A 154 5.84 -12.92 7.46
N ILE A 155 5.16 -13.79 6.70
CA ILE A 155 3.71 -13.68 6.49
C ILE A 155 3.01 -13.71 7.85
N GLY A 156 2.06 -12.80 8.06
CA GLY A 156 1.39 -12.55 9.34
C GLY A 156 2.13 -11.58 10.27
N GLY A 157 3.43 -11.36 10.04
CA GLY A 157 4.25 -10.42 10.80
C GLY A 157 3.80 -8.97 10.62
N ILE A 158 4.01 -8.16 11.66
CA ILE A 158 3.69 -6.74 11.68
C ILE A 158 4.97 -5.95 11.90
N GLU A 159 5.18 -4.94 11.08
CA GLU A 159 6.23 -3.95 11.23
C GLU A 159 5.62 -2.57 11.51
N VAL A 160 6.22 -1.85 12.46
CA VAL A 160 5.78 -0.50 12.84
C VAL A 160 6.81 0.51 12.38
N LYS A 161 6.39 1.47 11.56
CA LYS A 161 7.24 2.55 11.04
C LYS A 161 6.86 3.88 11.67
N ASN A 162 7.84 4.55 12.27
CA ASN A 162 7.68 5.93 12.71
C ASN A 162 7.94 6.87 11.52
N LEU A 163 6.99 7.74 11.21
CA LEU A 163 7.08 8.73 10.13
C LEU A 163 6.69 10.11 10.65
N GLU A 164 6.91 11.11 9.81
CA GLU A 164 6.40 12.46 10.01
C GLU A 164 5.49 12.81 8.83
N PHE A 165 4.23 13.13 9.12
CA PHE A 165 3.25 13.54 8.11
C PHE A 165 3.12 15.05 8.12
N LEU A 166 3.40 15.66 6.97
CA LEU A 166 3.25 17.09 6.74
C LEU A 166 1.89 17.36 6.11
N TYR A 167 1.13 18.28 6.69
CA TYR A 167 -0.16 18.74 6.20
C TYR A 167 -0.10 20.22 5.86
N SER A 168 -0.80 20.64 4.82
CA SER A 168 -0.99 22.05 4.45
C SER A 168 -2.47 22.42 4.52
N PHE A 169 -2.75 23.58 5.11
CA PHE A 169 -4.10 24.10 5.34
C PHE A 169 -4.20 25.51 4.77
N ASP A 170 -5.12 25.70 3.83
CA ASP A 170 -5.40 27.00 3.22
C ASP A 170 -6.10 27.92 4.24
N LEU A 171 -5.60 29.14 4.40
CA LEU A 171 -6.12 30.14 5.34
C LEU A 171 -7.03 31.17 4.65
N GLU A 172 -7.01 31.25 3.32
CA GLU A 172 -7.70 32.29 2.55
C GLU A 172 -9.19 32.01 2.34
N SER A 173 -9.63 30.77 2.54
CA SER A 173 -11.05 30.42 2.44
C SER A 173 -11.64 29.97 3.79
N PRO A 174 -12.64 30.69 4.34
CA PRO A 174 -13.32 30.30 5.57
C PRO A 174 -14.06 28.95 5.43
N TRP A 175 -14.31 28.50 4.21
CA TRP A 175 -14.88 27.19 3.88
C TRP A 175 -13.81 26.12 3.63
N ARG A 176 -12.52 26.48 3.56
CA ARG A 176 -11.36 25.57 3.39
C ARG A 176 -10.44 25.51 4.61
N ARG A 177 -11.00 25.58 5.83
CA ARG A 177 -10.32 25.01 7.02
C ARG A 177 -10.20 23.48 6.95
N GLN A 178 -10.59 22.88 5.82
CA GLN A 178 -10.24 21.52 5.47
C GLN A 178 -8.78 21.47 5.03
N ILE A 179 -8.12 20.36 5.36
CA ILE A 179 -6.83 20.05 4.78
C ILE A 179 -6.98 20.06 3.27
N SER A 180 -6.05 20.74 2.61
CA SER A 180 -5.90 20.51 1.18
C SER A 180 -5.37 19.09 1.02
N GLY A 181 -6.29 18.13 0.82
CA GLY A 181 -5.94 16.76 0.52
C GLY A 181 -6.53 15.65 1.37
N VAL A 182 -6.90 14.56 0.69
CA VAL A 182 -6.84 13.24 1.32
C VAL A 182 -5.38 12.82 1.31
N ASN A 183 -4.91 12.37 2.48
CA ASN A 183 -3.54 11.91 2.64
C ASN A 183 -3.50 10.41 2.44
N LEU A 184 -2.58 9.96 1.60
CA LEU A 184 -2.48 8.56 1.21
C LEU A 184 -1.18 7.99 1.78
N VAL A 185 -1.30 6.89 2.51
CA VAL A 185 -0.16 6.07 2.92
C VAL A 185 -0.19 4.78 2.12
N SER A 186 0.91 4.45 1.45
CA SER A 186 0.95 3.30 0.55
C SER A 186 2.25 2.53 0.63
N VAL A 187 2.20 1.23 0.37
CA VAL A 187 3.40 0.41 0.17
C VAL A 187 3.44 -0.08 -1.26
N ALA A 188 4.61 -0.02 -1.91
CA ALA A 188 4.81 -0.57 -3.25
C ALA A 188 5.94 -1.58 -3.29
N ASN A 189 5.76 -2.61 -4.11
CA ASN A 189 6.86 -3.37 -4.68
C ASN A 189 7.15 -2.78 -6.06
N ASN A 190 8.34 -2.23 -6.25
CA ASN A 190 8.70 -1.51 -7.47
C ASN A 190 8.67 -2.41 -8.72
N VAL A 191 8.97 -3.71 -8.57
CA VAL A 191 8.89 -4.68 -9.66
C VAL A 191 7.44 -5.01 -9.98
N THR A 192 6.63 -5.32 -8.95
CA THR A 192 5.20 -5.61 -9.14
C THR A 192 4.46 -4.43 -9.77
N ALA A 193 4.71 -3.21 -9.28
CA ALA A 193 4.10 -1.99 -9.82
C ALA A 193 4.44 -1.79 -11.30
N ARG A 194 5.70 -1.97 -11.70
CA ARG A 194 6.10 -1.89 -13.12
C ARG A 194 5.47 -2.99 -13.96
N THR A 195 5.37 -4.21 -13.44
CA THR A 195 4.71 -5.32 -14.16
C THR A 195 3.23 -5.01 -14.38
N LEU A 196 2.54 -4.48 -13.37
CA LEU A 196 1.12 -4.09 -13.47
C LEU A 196 0.90 -2.95 -14.47
N LEU A 197 1.75 -1.93 -14.48
CA LEU A 197 1.65 -0.84 -15.46
C LEU A 197 1.77 -1.30 -16.91
N ASN A 198 2.48 -2.41 -17.15
CA ASN A 198 2.65 -3.00 -18.48
C ASN A 198 1.65 -4.13 -18.77
N ALA A 199 0.75 -4.45 -17.84
CA ALA A 199 -0.22 -5.52 -18.02
C ALA A 199 -1.39 -5.06 -18.93
N PRO A 200 -2.06 -6.00 -19.63
CA PRO A 200 -3.14 -5.67 -20.57
C PRO A 200 -4.41 -5.12 -19.90
N TYR A 201 -4.58 -5.36 -18.60
CA TYR A 201 -5.63 -4.75 -17.79
C TYR A 201 -5.10 -3.42 -17.28
N SER A 202 -5.75 -2.31 -17.62
CA SER A 202 -5.29 -0.93 -17.40
C SER A 202 -5.10 -0.55 -15.91
N TYR A 203 -4.04 -1.04 -15.26
CA TYR A 203 -3.62 -0.67 -13.90
C TYR A 203 -2.93 0.70 -13.89
N GLN A 204 -3.64 1.73 -14.37
CA GLN A 204 -3.09 3.08 -14.47
C GLN A 204 -3.26 3.88 -13.17
N LEU A 205 -4.03 3.36 -12.21
CA LEU A 205 -4.30 4.04 -10.95
C LEU A 205 -3.25 3.66 -9.90
N LEU A 206 -2.77 4.65 -9.14
CA LEU A 206 -1.96 4.46 -7.93
C LEU A 206 -2.43 3.30 -7.06
N ARG A 207 -3.73 3.31 -6.76
CA ARG A 207 -4.34 2.35 -5.86
C ARG A 207 -4.22 0.93 -6.38
N ASP A 208 -4.22 0.76 -7.70
CA ASP A 208 -4.20 -0.56 -8.31
C ASP A 208 -2.77 -1.13 -8.44
N ILE A 209 -1.76 -0.25 -8.49
CA ILE A 209 -0.35 -0.66 -8.60
C ILE A 209 0.33 -0.87 -7.25
N PHE A 210 -0.18 -0.24 -6.18
CA PHE A 210 0.35 -0.41 -4.83
C PHE A 210 -0.07 -1.72 -4.17
N GLU A 211 0.77 -2.21 -3.25
CA GLU A 211 0.49 -3.40 -2.45
C GLU A 211 -0.55 -3.13 -1.36
N THR A 212 -0.67 -1.90 -0.89
CA THR A 212 -1.70 -1.51 0.09
C THR A 212 -1.79 0.00 0.13
N ASN A 213 -2.95 0.50 0.55
CA ASN A 213 -3.27 1.91 0.66
C ASN A 213 -4.12 2.14 1.92
N LEU A 214 -3.86 3.24 2.62
CA LEU A 214 -4.75 3.77 3.65
C LEU A 214 -5.01 5.25 3.36
N TYR A 215 -6.29 5.58 3.19
CA TYR A 215 -6.74 6.97 3.07
C TYR A 215 -6.93 7.58 4.45
N ILE A 216 -6.47 8.82 4.59
CA ILE A 216 -6.60 9.61 5.80
C ILE A 216 -7.35 10.90 5.45
N LYS A 217 -8.58 11.00 5.96
CA LYS A 217 -9.46 12.16 5.80
C LYS A 217 -9.27 13.07 7.00
N ALA A 218 -8.26 13.91 6.92
CA ALA A 218 -7.87 14.75 8.02
C ALA A 218 -8.51 16.14 7.93
N SER A 219 -8.84 16.72 9.09
CA SER A 219 -9.45 18.05 9.23
C SER A 219 -8.84 18.78 10.43
N LEU A 220 -8.87 20.12 10.48
CA LEU A 220 -8.49 20.84 11.69
C LEU A 220 -9.54 20.66 12.77
N TRP A 221 -9.10 20.59 14.03
CA TRP A 221 -10.02 20.79 15.14
C TRP A 221 -10.49 22.26 15.13
N GLU A 222 -11.80 22.47 15.13
CA GLU A 222 -12.43 23.78 15.39
C GLU A 222 -12.18 24.28 16.81
#